data_AF-A0A2N2XRF2-F1
#
_entry.id   AF-A0A2N2XRF2-F1
#
_cell.length_a   1.000
_cell.length_b   1.000
_cell.length_c   1.000
_cell.angle_alpha   90.00
_cell.angle_beta   90.00
_cell.angle_gamma   90.00
#
_symmetry.space_group_name_H-M   'P 1'
#
loop_
_entity.id
_entity.type
_entity.pdbx_description
1 polymer ?
#
loop_
_entity_poly.entity_id
_entity_poly.type
_entity_poly.pdbx_seq_one_letter_code
_entity_poly.pdbx_strand_id
1 'polypeptide(L)'
;MQKLIQTLRNIAKIEELRKRILYTLGILVIYRLGAYVVLPGIDPNQLAALQKQSSDGLLGLLNMFSGGAFSNASIFALGIMPYISASIVIQLMGMIVPYFQKLQKEGESGRTKINQMTRYLTIAVTAMQAPAYLANVISQLPAEAVYPFDPNGTGTTTFFWISSIIILVSGTMFVMWLGEKITDKGIGNGISLIIMIGIIARLPFALFGEFISRMEQKGGGLVFFVLEIAVLIVVILITILLVQGTRRIPVQYARRIVGNKQYGGVRQYIPLKVNAAGVMPIIFAQAIMFLPLT
;
A
#
# COMPACT_ATOMS: atom_id res chain seq x y z
N MET A 1 -9.69 -7.31 29.17
CA MET A 1 -8.45 -7.99 28.72
C MET A 1 -8.64 -9.50 28.48
N GLN A 2 -9.37 -10.25 29.32
CA GLN A 2 -9.57 -11.69 29.11
C GLN A 2 -10.24 -12.09 27.78
N LYS A 3 -11.19 -11.28 27.27
CA LYS A 3 -11.82 -11.51 25.96
C LYS A 3 -10.84 -11.42 24.78
N LEU A 4 -9.86 -10.51 24.83
CA LEU A 4 -8.81 -10.35 23.80
C LEU A 4 -7.83 -11.54 23.82
N ILE A 5 -7.40 -11.95 25.01
CA ILE A 5 -6.51 -13.11 25.18
C ILE A 5 -7.21 -14.40 24.77
N GLN A 6 -8.51 -14.55 25.09
CA GLN A 6 -9.32 -15.68 24.61
C GLN A 6 -9.50 -15.65 23.09
N THR A 7 -9.71 -14.48 22.46
CA THR A 7 -9.80 -14.38 21.00
C THR A 7 -8.48 -14.73 20.32
N LEU A 8 -7.34 -14.24 20.84
CA LEU A 8 -6.01 -14.61 20.34
C LEU A 8 -5.75 -16.12 20.49
N ARG A 9 -6.14 -16.70 21.63
CA ARG A 9 -6.03 -18.16 21.87
C ARG A 9 -6.96 -18.96 20.96
N ASN A 10 -8.13 -18.44 20.62
CA ASN A 10 -9.08 -19.08 19.70
C ASN A 10 -8.60 -18.97 18.24
N ILE A 11 -7.99 -17.85 17.84
CA ILE A 11 -7.36 -17.71 16.52
C ILE A 11 -6.24 -18.74 16.35
N ALA A 12 -5.43 -18.97 17.38
CA ALA A 12 -4.37 -19.97 17.37
C ALA A 12 -4.90 -21.42 17.36
N LYS A 13 -6.13 -21.66 17.85
CA LYS A 13 -6.78 -22.98 17.84
C LYS A 13 -7.38 -23.36 16.50
N ILE A 14 -7.80 -22.39 15.69
CA ILE A 14 -8.41 -22.66 14.38
C ILE A 14 -7.29 -22.84 13.35
N GLU A 15 -7.06 -24.09 12.94
CA GLU A 15 -5.96 -24.46 12.05
C GLU A 15 -6.02 -23.72 10.70
N GLU A 16 -7.21 -23.52 10.16
CA GLU A 16 -7.41 -22.78 8.90
C GLU A 16 -6.96 -21.32 9.02
N LEU A 17 -7.38 -20.61 10.08
CA LEU A 17 -6.98 -19.23 10.35
C LEU A 17 -5.46 -19.12 10.54
N ARG A 18 -4.86 -20.04 11.30
CA ARG A 18 -3.41 -20.09 11.48
C ARG A 18 -2.67 -20.27 10.15
N LYS A 19 -3.14 -21.17 9.28
CA LYS A 19 -2.56 -21.37 7.93
C LYS A 19 -2.64 -20.10 7.09
N ARG A 20 -3.78 -19.39 7.10
CA ARG A 20 -3.95 -18.12 6.36
C ARG A 20 -3.06 -16.99 6.91
N ILE A 21 -2.92 -16.89 8.24
CA ILE A 21 -2.02 -15.91 8.88
C ILE A 21 -0.56 -16.20 8.49
N LEU A 22 -0.12 -17.45 8.64
CA LEU A 22 1.25 -17.84 8.31
C LEU A 22 1.56 -17.65 6.82
N TYR A 23 0.60 -17.95 5.95
CA TYR A 23 0.72 -17.69 4.51
C TYR A 23 0.88 -16.20 4.21
N THR A 24 0.06 -15.36 4.85
CA THR A 24 0.13 -13.91 4.69
C THR A 24 1.47 -13.38 5.19
N LEU A 25 1.91 -13.77 6.39
CA LEU A 25 3.21 -13.38 6.94
C LEU A 25 4.37 -13.84 6.06
N GLY A 26 4.33 -15.07 5.54
CA GLY A 26 5.34 -15.59 4.61
C GLY A 26 5.48 -14.74 3.35
N ILE A 27 4.36 -14.34 2.74
CA ILE A 27 4.39 -13.43 1.58
C ILE A 27 4.93 -12.05 1.96
N LEU A 28 4.54 -11.50 3.11
CA LEU A 28 5.03 -10.19 3.56
C LEU A 28 6.55 -10.19 3.81
N VAL A 29 7.12 -11.30 4.28
CA VAL A 29 8.57 -11.47 4.40
C VAL A 29 9.23 -11.47 3.02
N ILE A 30 8.66 -12.17 2.03
CA ILE A 30 9.18 -12.18 0.65
C ILE A 30 9.17 -10.76 0.06
N TYR A 31 8.06 -10.03 0.23
CA TYR A 31 7.96 -8.64 -0.22
C TYR A 31 9.04 -7.76 0.43
N ARG A 32 9.28 -7.96 1.73
CA ARG A 32 10.30 -7.22 2.47
C ARG A 32 11.72 -7.53 2.01
N LEU A 33 12.04 -8.81 1.75
CA LEU A 33 13.34 -9.19 1.22
C LEU A 33 13.60 -8.53 -0.13
N GLY A 34 12.61 -8.55 -1.03
CA GLY A 34 12.77 -7.91 -2.35
C GLY A 34 12.87 -6.38 -2.30
N ALA A 35 12.38 -5.71 -1.26
CA ALA A 35 12.59 -4.27 -1.04
C ALA A 35 14.05 -3.91 -0.67
N TYR A 36 14.86 -4.89 -0.27
CA TYR A 36 16.31 -4.73 -0.03
C TYR A 36 17.18 -5.22 -1.19
N VAL A 37 16.61 -5.93 -2.17
CA VAL A 37 17.36 -6.36 -3.36
C VAL A 37 17.47 -5.19 -4.32
N VAL A 38 18.65 -4.59 -4.41
CA VAL A 38 18.96 -3.45 -5.29
C VAL A 38 18.97 -3.89 -6.76
N LEU A 39 18.60 -2.98 -7.66
CA LEU A 39 18.69 -3.21 -9.10
C LEU A 39 20.13 -3.57 -9.51
N PRO A 40 20.32 -4.59 -10.37
CA PRO A 40 21.63 -4.94 -10.88
C PRO A 40 22.26 -3.74 -11.61
N GLY A 41 23.40 -3.28 -11.11
CA GLY A 41 24.12 -2.14 -11.66
C GLY A 41 23.99 -0.84 -10.86
N ILE A 42 23.41 -0.86 -9.65
CA ILE A 42 23.44 0.27 -8.71
C ILE A 42 24.20 -0.14 -7.44
N ASP A 43 25.14 0.68 -7.00
CA ASP A 43 25.88 0.47 -5.74
C ASP A 43 24.99 0.84 -4.54
N PRO A 44 24.68 -0.12 -3.63
CA PRO A 44 23.88 0.14 -2.44
C PRO A 44 24.51 1.17 -1.47
N ASN A 45 25.82 1.36 -1.52
CA ASN A 45 26.53 2.23 -0.57
C ASN A 45 26.44 3.72 -0.94
N GLN A 46 26.08 4.05 -2.18
CA GLN A 46 26.04 5.42 -2.69
C GLN A 46 24.62 6.00 -2.78
N LEU A 47 23.63 5.33 -2.17
CA LEU A 47 22.21 5.72 -2.19
C LEU A 47 21.86 6.86 -1.22
N ALA A 48 22.82 7.41 -0.47
CA ALA A 48 22.57 8.44 0.54
C ALA A 48 21.95 9.72 -0.05
N ALA A 49 22.33 10.11 -1.27
CA ALA A 49 21.74 11.26 -1.96
C ALA A 49 20.27 11.03 -2.31
N LEU A 50 19.95 9.83 -2.84
CA LEU A 50 18.58 9.40 -3.13
C LEU A 50 17.72 9.26 -1.87
N GLN A 51 18.30 8.81 -0.77
CA GLN A 51 17.61 8.74 0.52
C GLN A 51 17.27 10.12 1.06
N LYS A 52 18.15 11.11 0.91
CA LYS A 52 17.88 12.51 1.30
C LYS A 52 16.77 13.14 0.46
N GLN A 53 16.80 13.01 -0.87
CA GLN A 53 15.67 13.33 -1.76
C GLN A 53 14.35 12.76 -1.26
N SER A 54 14.37 11.45 -1.03
CA SER A 54 13.19 10.64 -0.77
C SER A 54 12.77 10.67 0.69
N SER A 55 13.33 11.60 1.46
CA SER A 55 12.95 11.88 2.85
C SER A 55 12.01 13.07 2.97
N ASP A 56 11.97 13.94 1.97
CA ASP A 56 11.18 15.17 2.01
C ASP A 56 10.04 15.20 0.96
N GLY A 57 9.00 15.96 1.26
CA GLY A 57 7.86 16.22 0.38
C GLY A 57 7.08 14.98 -0.09
N LEU A 58 6.51 15.06 -1.30
CA LEU A 58 5.70 13.98 -1.90
C LEU A 58 6.53 12.70 -2.17
N LEU A 59 7.82 12.82 -2.48
CA LEU A 59 8.70 11.65 -2.69
C LEU A 59 8.91 10.86 -1.39
N GLY A 60 8.90 11.53 -0.24
CA GLY A 60 8.87 10.87 1.07
C GLY A 60 7.64 9.99 1.27
N LEU A 61 6.46 10.47 0.89
CA LEU A 61 5.21 9.70 0.96
C LEU A 61 5.24 8.49 0.02
N LEU A 62 5.76 8.68 -1.20
CA LEU A 62 5.96 7.62 -2.18
C LEU A 62 6.87 6.52 -1.63
N ASN A 63 7.99 6.93 -1.04
CA ASN A 63 8.97 6.03 -0.45
C ASN A 63 8.42 5.28 0.79
N MET A 64 7.55 5.93 1.57
CA MET A 64 6.86 5.31 2.70
C MET A 64 5.92 4.19 2.25
N PHE A 65 5.22 4.36 1.12
CA PHE A 65 4.31 3.36 0.56
C PHE A 65 5.01 2.18 -0.11
N SER A 66 6.17 2.44 -0.72
CA SER A 66 7.04 1.37 -1.23
C SER A 66 7.86 0.70 -0.12
N GLY A 67 7.73 1.16 1.13
CA GLY A 67 8.32 0.55 2.31
C GLY A 67 9.85 0.65 2.41
N GLY A 68 10.52 1.51 1.63
CA GLY A 68 11.99 1.48 1.50
C GLY A 68 12.47 1.29 0.08
N ALA A 69 11.64 0.64 -0.73
CA ALA A 69 12.05 0.13 -2.02
C ALA A 69 12.46 1.24 -3.01
N PHE A 70 11.83 2.41 -2.94
CA PHE A 70 12.13 3.56 -3.81
C PHE A 70 13.49 4.19 -3.46
N SER A 71 13.75 4.44 -2.18
CA SER A 71 15.03 5.01 -1.75
C SER A 71 16.20 4.05 -1.83
N ASN A 72 15.92 2.74 -1.84
CA ASN A 72 16.95 1.69 -1.96
C ASN A 72 17.20 1.27 -3.42
N ALA A 73 16.58 1.93 -4.40
CA ALA A 73 16.65 1.55 -5.81
C ALA A 73 16.45 0.04 -6.03
N SER A 74 15.46 -0.54 -5.36
CA SER A 74 15.23 -1.99 -5.35
C SER A 74 14.47 -2.47 -6.58
N ILE A 75 14.45 -3.80 -6.79
CA ILE A 75 13.63 -4.45 -7.81
C ILE A 75 12.13 -4.09 -7.67
N PHE A 76 11.69 -3.74 -6.45
CA PHE A 76 10.32 -3.31 -6.16
C PHE A 76 10.19 -1.79 -5.99
N ALA A 77 11.07 -0.99 -6.57
CA ALA A 77 11.11 0.46 -6.36
C ALA A 77 9.77 1.17 -6.64
N LEU A 78 9.09 0.80 -7.73
CA LEU A 78 7.75 1.31 -8.07
C LEU A 78 6.63 0.68 -7.21
N GLY A 79 6.93 -0.44 -6.54
CA GLY A 79 6.06 -1.11 -5.59
C GLY A 79 4.75 -1.55 -6.22
N ILE A 80 3.64 -1.19 -5.57
CA ILE A 80 2.28 -1.48 -6.02
C ILE A 80 1.62 -0.24 -6.69
N MET A 81 2.34 0.87 -6.83
CA MET A 81 1.75 2.12 -7.29
C MET A 81 1.26 2.10 -8.73
N PRO A 82 1.99 1.54 -9.72
CA PRO A 82 1.49 1.46 -11.08
C PRO A 82 0.16 0.70 -11.16
N TYR A 83 -0.01 -0.31 -10.32
CA TYR A 83 -1.28 -1.04 -10.19
C TYR A 83 -2.39 -0.17 -9.59
N ILE A 84 -2.08 0.59 -8.53
CA ILE A 84 -3.03 1.53 -7.93
C ILE A 84 -3.49 2.54 -9.00
N SER A 85 -2.56 3.18 -9.69
CA SER A 85 -2.86 4.14 -10.76
C SER A 85 -3.70 3.51 -11.87
N ALA A 86 -3.36 2.31 -12.31
CA ALA A 86 -4.15 1.57 -13.30
C ALA A 86 -5.58 1.27 -12.80
N SER A 87 -5.73 0.84 -11.54
CA SER A 87 -7.04 0.55 -10.94
C SER A 87 -7.91 1.80 -10.85
N ILE A 88 -7.30 2.96 -10.56
CA ILE A 88 -7.97 4.27 -10.51
C ILE A 88 -8.45 4.65 -11.91
N VAL A 89 -7.60 4.53 -12.93
CA VAL A 89 -7.98 4.83 -14.31
C VAL A 89 -9.18 3.99 -14.73
N ILE A 90 -9.16 2.67 -14.48
CA ILE A 90 -10.29 1.79 -14.80
C ILE A 90 -11.55 2.17 -13.99
N GLN A 91 -11.39 2.56 -12.72
CA GLN A 91 -12.52 2.98 -11.88
C GLN A 91 -13.14 4.31 -12.33
N LEU A 92 -12.31 5.26 -12.79
CA LEU A 92 -12.75 6.52 -13.40
C LEU A 92 -13.41 6.27 -14.77
N MET A 93 -12.81 5.43 -15.61
CA MET A 93 -13.43 4.97 -16.86
C MET A 93 -14.76 4.26 -16.60
N GLY A 94 -14.87 3.54 -15.48
CA GLY A 94 -16.11 2.96 -14.99
C GLY A 94 -17.23 3.98 -14.77
N MET A 95 -16.92 5.22 -14.43
CA MET A 95 -17.95 6.26 -14.27
C MET A 95 -18.30 6.94 -15.60
N ILE A 96 -17.32 7.08 -16.50
CA ILE A 96 -17.46 7.84 -17.75
C ILE A 96 -17.99 6.97 -18.90
N VAL A 97 -17.54 5.72 -19.00
CA VAL A 97 -17.78 4.84 -20.14
C VAL A 97 -18.83 3.77 -19.79
N PRO A 98 -19.97 3.71 -20.51
CA PRO A 98 -21.08 2.81 -20.18
C PRO A 98 -20.73 1.32 -20.31
N TYR A 99 -19.72 0.96 -21.12
CA TYR A 99 -19.20 -0.40 -21.22
C TYR A 99 -18.67 -0.91 -19.88
N PHE A 100 -17.84 -0.11 -19.20
CA PHE A 100 -17.29 -0.46 -17.90
C PHE A 100 -18.36 -0.44 -16.80
N GLN A 101 -19.37 0.44 -16.89
CA GLN A 101 -20.53 0.41 -15.99
C GLN A 101 -21.31 -0.91 -16.11
N LYS A 102 -21.51 -1.41 -17.34
CA LYS A 102 -22.19 -2.70 -17.57
C LYS A 102 -21.38 -3.86 -16.99
N LEU A 103 -20.07 -3.89 -17.25
CA LEU A 103 -19.16 -4.88 -16.67
C LEU A 103 -19.18 -4.87 -15.13
N GLN A 104 -19.25 -3.69 -14.49
CA GLN A 104 -19.38 -3.62 -13.03
C GLN A 104 -20.72 -4.20 -12.52
N LYS A 105 -21.77 -4.17 -13.34
CA LYS A 105 -23.11 -4.71 -13.03
C LYS A 105 -23.26 -6.20 -13.34
N GLU A 106 -22.38 -6.78 -14.17
CA GLU A 106 -22.38 -8.21 -14.54
C GLU A 106 -21.92 -9.14 -13.40
N GLY A 107 -21.57 -8.60 -12.22
CA GLY A 107 -21.21 -9.40 -11.05
C GLY A 107 -19.78 -9.93 -11.11
N GLU A 108 -19.59 -11.21 -10.79
CA GLU A 108 -18.25 -11.80 -10.60
C GLU A 108 -17.46 -11.95 -11.91
N SER A 109 -18.15 -12.32 -13.00
CA SER A 109 -17.54 -12.42 -14.34
C SER A 109 -17.08 -11.07 -14.89
N GLY A 110 -17.82 -9.99 -14.58
CA GLY A 110 -17.43 -8.64 -14.95
C GLY A 110 -16.24 -8.12 -14.14
N ARG A 111 -16.19 -8.44 -12.84
CA ARG A 111 -15.06 -8.08 -11.97
C ARG A 111 -13.76 -8.76 -12.39
N THR A 112 -13.79 -10.03 -12.81
CA THR A 112 -12.58 -10.71 -13.30
C THR A 112 -12.05 -10.09 -14.59
N LYS A 113 -12.93 -9.71 -15.53
CA LYS A 113 -12.55 -8.96 -16.75
C LYS A 113 -11.93 -7.60 -16.42
N ILE A 114 -12.55 -6.84 -15.52
CA ILE A 114 -12.02 -5.55 -15.05
C ILE A 114 -10.63 -5.72 -14.44
N ASN A 115 -10.43 -6.76 -13.63
CA ASN A 115 -9.14 -7.07 -13.05
C ASN A 115 -8.10 -7.40 -14.13
N GLN A 116 -8.44 -8.23 -15.13
CA GLN A 116 -7.54 -8.52 -16.25
C GLN A 116 -7.14 -7.26 -17.02
N MET A 117 -8.10 -6.37 -17.32
CA MET A 117 -7.81 -5.09 -17.96
C MET A 117 -6.90 -4.21 -17.10
N THR A 118 -7.13 -4.19 -15.79
CA THR A 118 -6.29 -3.46 -14.84
C THR A 118 -4.85 -4.00 -14.85
N ARG A 119 -4.66 -5.32 -14.96
CA ARG A 119 -3.32 -5.94 -15.07
C ARG A 119 -2.60 -5.52 -16.35
N TYR A 120 -3.28 -5.54 -17.50
CA TYR A 120 -2.68 -5.10 -18.76
C TYR A 120 -2.34 -3.61 -18.73
N LEU A 121 -3.22 -2.79 -18.17
CA LEU A 121 -2.97 -1.36 -18.00
C LEU A 121 -1.79 -1.12 -17.03
N THR A 122 -1.66 -1.93 -15.97
CA THR A 122 -0.53 -1.85 -15.04
C THR A 122 0.80 -2.07 -15.76
N ILE A 123 0.89 -3.05 -16.66
CA ILE A 123 2.11 -3.29 -17.45
C ILE A 123 2.43 -2.07 -18.31
N ALA A 124 1.44 -1.52 -19.02
CA ALA A 124 1.61 -0.35 -19.87
C ALA A 124 2.07 0.89 -19.06
N VAL A 125 1.42 1.17 -17.93
CA VAL A 125 1.76 2.28 -17.03
C VAL A 125 3.17 2.10 -16.47
N THR A 126 3.52 0.89 -16.03
CA THR A 126 4.86 0.60 -15.50
C THR A 126 5.93 0.75 -16.57
N ALA A 127 5.66 0.33 -17.81
CA ALA A 127 6.59 0.48 -18.93
C ALA A 127 6.83 1.96 -19.27
N MET A 128 5.86 2.84 -19.06
CA MET A 128 6.02 4.29 -19.23
C MET A 128 6.71 4.95 -18.03
N GLN A 129 6.41 4.52 -16.80
CA GLN A 129 6.97 5.11 -15.57
C GLN A 129 8.39 4.62 -15.24
N ALA A 130 8.75 3.39 -15.62
CA ALA A 130 10.06 2.83 -15.30
C ALA A 130 11.24 3.63 -15.90
N PRO A 131 11.21 4.09 -17.16
CA PRO A 131 12.25 4.98 -17.70
C PRO A 131 12.34 6.31 -16.94
N ALA A 132 11.21 6.93 -16.59
CA ALA A 132 11.19 8.19 -15.84
C ALA A 132 11.81 8.02 -14.44
N TYR A 133 11.50 6.92 -13.77
CA TYR A 133 12.12 6.56 -12.50
C TYR A 133 13.63 6.32 -12.63
N LEU A 134 14.08 5.55 -13.62
CA LEU A 134 15.51 5.30 -13.85
C LEU A 134 16.27 6.59 -14.19
N ALA A 135 15.69 7.48 -14.98
CA ALA A 135 16.28 8.78 -15.27
C ALA A 135 16.44 9.63 -13.99
N ASN A 136 15.46 9.61 -13.09
CA ASN A 136 15.56 10.28 -11.80
C ASN A 136 16.64 9.66 -10.91
N VAL A 137 16.73 8.32 -10.87
CA VAL A 137 17.75 7.61 -10.09
C VAL A 137 19.16 7.94 -10.58
N ILE A 138 19.39 7.89 -11.89
CA ILE A 138 20.70 8.17 -12.50
C ILE A 138 21.10 9.63 -12.36
N SER A 139 20.16 10.58 -12.45
CA SER A 139 20.49 12.02 -12.32
C SER A 139 20.87 12.45 -10.91
N GLN A 140 20.47 11.67 -9.90
CA GLN A 140 20.68 11.94 -8.48
C GLN A 140 21.90 11.21 -7.92
N LEU A 141 22.27 10.09 -8.54
CA LEU A 141 23.41 9.28 -8.15
C LEU A 141 24.71 9.86 -8.72
N PRO A 142 25.83 9.78 -7.97
CA PRO A 142 27.15 9.99 -8.56
C PRO A 142 27.36 9.04 -9.75
N ALA A 143 28.07 9.48 -10.79
CA ALA A 143 28.35 8.67 -11.98
C ALA A 143 29.06 7.34 -11.66
N GLU A 144 29.72 7.26 -10.50
CA GLU A 144 30.44 6.09 -9.97
C GLU A 144 29.51 5.05 -9.31
N ALA A 145 28.27 5.41 -9.00
CA ALA A 145 27.31 4.53 -8.33
C ALA A 145 26.55 3.60 -9.28
N VAL A 146 26.71 3.78 -10.60
CA VAL A 146 26.05 2.96 -11.63
C VAL A 146 27.10 2.12 -12.34
N TYR A 147 27.06 0.80 -12.15
CA TYR A 147 27.91 -0.15 -12.86
C TYR A 147 27.13 -0.85 -13.98
N PRO A 148 27.66 -0.95 -15.20
CA PRO A 148 28.97 -0.52 -15.70
C PRO A 148 28.89 0.85 -16.38
N PHE A 149 29.28 1.92 -15.69
CA PHE A 149 29.60 3.18 -16.35
C PHE A 149 31.09 3.16 -16.72
N ASP A 150 31.40 3.08 -18.02
CA ASP A 150 32.74 3.32 -18.53
C ASP A 150 32.96 4.85 -18.60
N PRO A 151 33.95 5.43 -17.89
CA PRO A 151 34.21 6.87 -17.90
C PRO A 151 34.56 7.44 -19.27
N ASN A 152 34.92 6.61 -20.27
CA ASN A 152 35.36 7.04 -21.60
C ASN A 152 34.44 6.63 -22.75
N GLY A 153 33.25 6.07 -22.46
CA GLY A 153 32.28 5.64 -23.47
C GLY A 153 30.94 6.34 -23.29
N THR A 154 30.54 7.16 -24.25
CA THR A 154 29.23 7.84 -24.36
C THR A 154 28.06 6.87 -24.52
N GLY A 155 27.77 6.08 -23.48
CA GLY A 155 26.65 5.16 -23.49
C GLY A 155 26.53 4.41 -22.17
N THR A 156 25.84 5.00 -21.20
CA THR A 156 25.03 4.23 -20.23
C THR A 156 24.38 3.10 -20.99
N THR A 157 24.87 1.88 -20.77
CA THR A 157 24.68 0.76 -21.68
C THR A 157 23.18 0.56 -21.90
N THR A 158 22.70 0.63 -23.15
CA THR A 158 21.29 0.35 -23.50
C THR A 158 20.79 -0.95 -22.84
N PHE A 159 21.71 -1.89 -22.60
CA PHE A 159 21.51 -3.10 -21.81
C PHE A 159 21.07 -2.85 -20.36
N PHE A 160 21.68 -1.92 -19.62
CA PHE A 160 21.27 -1.57 -18.24
C PHE A 160 19.86 -0.99 -18.21
N TRP A 161 19.54 -0.08 -19.14
CA TRP A 161 18.20 0.51 -19.25
C TRP A 161 17.15 -0.55 -19.56
N ILE A 162 17.36 -1.37 -20.60
CA ILE A 162 16.40 -2.41 -20.99
C ILE A 162 16.25 -3.46 -19.89
N SER A 163 17.35 -3.95 -19.32
CA SER A 163 17.29 -4.95 -18.23
C SER A 163 16.61 -4.39 -16.99
N SER A 164 16.92 -3.16 -16.58
CA SER A 164 16.29 -2.52 -15.42
C SER A 164 14.80 -2.26 -15.64
N ILE A 165 14.38 -1.84 -16.84
CA ILE A 165 12.95 -1.68 -17.16
C ILE A 165 12.23 -3.02 -17.05
N ILE A 166 12.78 -4.09 -17.64
CA ILE A 166 12.20 -5.43 -17.57
C ILE A 166 12.11 -5.92 -16.11
N ILE A 167 13.15 -5.68 -15.32
CA ILE A 167 13.20 -6.05 -13.90
C ILE A 167 12.16 -5.26 -13.10
N LEU A 168 11.99 -3.96 -13.33
CA LEU A 168 11.00 -3.13 -12.66
C LEU A 168 9.56 -3.51 -13.03
N VAL A 169 9.31 -3.79 -14.32
CA VAL A 169 8.01 -4.29 -14.79
C VAL A 169 7.70 -5.64 -14.17
N SER A 170 8.66 -6.57 -14.20
CA SER A 170 8.52 -7.91 -13.62
C SER A 170 8.34 -7.84 -12.10
N GLY A 171 9.09 -6.97 -11.42
CA GLY A 171 9.01 -6.74 -9.98
C GLY A 171 7.65 -6.20 -9.57
N THR A 172 7.14 -5.19 -10.28
CA THR A 172 5.80 -4.62 -10.03
C THR A 172 4.69 -5.67 -10.25
N MET A 173 4.78 -6.46 -11.32
CA MET A 173 3.85 -7.55 -11.59
C MET A 173 3.91 -8.65 -10.53
N PHE A 174 5.10 -8.94 -10.03
CA PHE A 174 5.29 -9.89 -8.94
C PHE A 174 4.68 -9.37 -7.62
N VAL A 175 4.88 -8.10 -7.27
CA VAL A 175 4.26 -7.49 -6.08
C VAL A 175 2.73 -7.51 -6.19
N MET A 176 2.17 -7.19 -7.36
CA MET A 176 0.73 -7.31 -7.61
C MET A 176 0.25 -8.75 -7.42
N TRP A 177 0.96 -9.72 -7.99
CA TRP A 177 0.65 -11.14 -7.84
C TRP A 177 0.69 -11.60 -6.37
N LEU A 178 1.67 -11.14 -5.58
CA LEU A 178 1.72 -11.39 -4.14
C LEU A 178 0.49 -10.82 -3.43
N GLY A 179 0.07 -9.59 -3.77
CA GLY A 179 -1.13 -8.96 -3.22
C GLY A 179 -2.41 -9.73 -3.54
N GLU A 180 -2.55 -10.22 -4.77
CA GLU A 180 -3.68 -11.06 -5.17
C GLU A 180 -3.66 -12.40 -4.42
N LYS A 181 -2.49 -13.03 -4.27
CA LYS A 181 -2.37 -14.29 -3.51
C LYS A 181 -2.71 -14.15 -2.04
N ILE A 182 -2.35 -13.03 -1.41
CA ILE A 182 -2.80 -12.73 -0.04
C ILE A 182 -4.33 -12.58 -0.01
N THR A 183 -4.94 -11.97 -1.03
CA THR A 183 -6.40 -11.79 -1.06
C THR A 183 -7.14 -13.12 -1.23
N ASP A 184 -6.61 -14.03 -2.07
CA ASP A 184 -7.23 -15.33 -2.33
C ASP A 184 -7.08 -16.32 -1.16
N LYS A 185 -5.85 -16.45 -0.63
CA LYS A 185 -5.49 -17.50 0.34
C LYS A 185 -5.15 -16.97 1.73
N GLY A 186 -4.92 -15.68 1.86
CA GLY A 186 -4.57 -15.02 3.11
C GLY A 186 -5.77 -14.40 3.81
N ILE A 187 -5.54 -13.25 4.44
CA ILE A 187 -6.54 -12.55 5.24
C ILE A 187 -6.68 -11.12 4.73
N GLY A 188 -7.92 -10.67 4.51
CA GLY A 188 -8.20 -9.28 4.14
C GLY A 188 -7.82 -8.96 2.69
N ASN A 189 -7.52 -7.68 2.43
CA ASN A 189 -7.09 -7.21 1.12
C ASN A 189 -5.55 -7.17 1.08
N GLY A 190 -4.95 -8.00 0.23
CA GLY A 190 -3.50 -8.15 0.15
C GLY A 190 -2.77 -6.89 -0.28
N ILE A 191 -3.32 -6.12 -1.20
CA ILE A 191 -2.73 -4.84 -1.64
C ILE A 191 -2.70 -3.85 -0.48
N SER A 192 -3.80 -3.74 0.27
CA SER A 192 -3.87 -2.87 1.45
C SER A 192 -2.89 -3.31 2.54
N LEU A 193 -2.70 -4.62 2.73
CA LEU A 193 -1.74 -5.16 3.69
C LEU A 193 -0.29 -4.90 3.28
N ILE A 194 0.04 -4.96 1.98
CA ILE A 194 1.38 -4.62 1.46
C ILE A 194 1.71 -3.15 1.74
N ILE A 195 0.76 -2.23 1.51
CA ILE A 195 0.96 -0.80 1.81
C ILE A 195 1.11 -0.59 3.33
N MET A 196 0.21 -1.22 4.11
CA MET A 196 0.22 -1.11 5.57
C MET A 196 1.55 -1.59 6.16
N ILE A 197 2.05 -2.76 5.72
CA ILE A 197 3.35 -3.25 6.21
C ILE A 197 4.48 -2.34 5.75
N GLY A 198 4.37 -1.76 4.55
CA GLY A 198 5.29 -0.76 3.98
C GLY A 198 5.54 0.39 4.94
N ILE A 199 4.44 1.02 5.37
CA ILE A 199 4.42 2.15 6.32
C ILE A 199 4.88 1.70 7.71
N ILE A 200 4.29 0.62 8.24
CA ILE A 200 4.52 0.20 9.64
C ILE A 200 5.98 -0.21 9.88
N ALA A 201 6.67 -0.83 8.92
CA ALA A 201 8.04 -1.26 9.22
C ALA A 201 9.05 -0.10 9.31
N ARG A 202 8.70 1.11 8.87
CA ARG A 202 9.54 2.30 9.09
C ARG A 202 9.32 2.92 10.47
N LEU A 203 8.13 2.73 11.05
CA LEU A 203 7.73 3.33 12.31
C LEU A 203 8.71 2.99 13.47
N PRO A 204 9.16 1.73 13.67
CA PRO A 204 10.15 1.42 14.70
C PRO A 204 11.45 2.22 14.53
N PHE A 205 12.02 2.23 13.32
CA PHE A 205 13.26 2.96 13.04
C PHE A 205 13.10 4.47 13.23
N ALA A 206 11.96 5.04 12.82
CA ALA A 206 11.65 6.45 13.02
C ALA A 206 11.53 6.79 14.52
N LEU A 207 10.85 5.96 15.31
CA LEU A 207 10.73 6.15 16.76
C LEU A 207 12.09 6.05 17.47
N PHE A 208 12.94 5.10 17.08
CA PHE A 208 14.29 4.98 17.65
C PHE A 208 15.18 6.15 17.24
N GLY A 209 15.13 6.58 15.97
CA GLY A 209 15.88 7.74 15.49
C GLY A 209 15.47 9.03 16.21
N GLU A 210 14.17 9.22 16.40
CA GLU A 210 13.63 10.38 17.14
C GLU A 210 13.98 10.30 18.63
N PHE A 211 13.93 9.12 19.23
CA PHE A 211 14.33 8.93 20.62
C PHE A 211 15.80 9.32 20.84
N ILE A 212 16.70 8.91 19.95
CA ILE A 212 18.14 9.23 20.03
C ILE A 212 18.37 10.73 19.77
N SER A 213 17.75 11.30 18.73
CA SER A 213 17.92 12.71 18.36
C SER A 213 17.42 13.68 19.44
N ARG A 214 16.35 13.31 20.15
CA ARG A 214 15.79 14.09 21.27
C ARG A 214 16.55 13.88 22.58
N MET A 215 17.32 12.79 22.70
CA MET A 215 18.19 12.51 23.84
C MET A 215 19.52 13.28 23.73
N GLU A 216 20.06 13.50 22.53
CA GLU A 216 21.24 14.35 22.30
C GLU A 216 20.87 15.85 22.26
N GLN A 217 20.84 16.48 23.43
CA GLN A 217 21.04 17.91 23.78
C GLN A 217 20.48 19.10 22.92
N LYS A 218 19.94 18.95 21.71
CA LYS A 218 19.47 20.07 20.86
C LYS A 218 17.98 20.09 20.51
N GLY A 219 17.20 19.07 20.92
CA GLY A 219 15.83 18.86 20.41
C GLY A 219 14.66 19.15 21.36
N GLY A 220 14.83 19.85 22.48
CA GLY A 220 13.74 20.15 23.43
C GLY A 220 13.55 19.13 24.58
N GLY A 221 14.36 18.06 24.61
CA GLY A 221 14.38 17.09 25.70
C GLY A 221 13.21 16.09 25.70
N LEU A 222 13.25 15.14 26.64
CA LEU A 222 12.29 14.04 26.80
C LEU A 222 10.82 14.50 26.86
N VAL A 223 10.55 15.74 27.27
CA VAL A 223 9.20 16.32 27.38
C VAL A 223 8.54 16.47 26.00
N PHE A 224 9.27 16.95 24.99
CA PHE A 224 8.73 17.09 23.63
C PHE A 224 8.46 15.74 22.98
N PHE A 225 9.30 14.73 23.23
CA PHE A 225 9.09 13.36 22.75
C PHE A 225 7.82 12.74 23.34
N VAL A 226 7.59 12.91 24.65
CA VAL A 226 6.36 12.43 25.30
C VAL A 226 5.12 13.14 24.75
N LEU A 227 5.22 14.45 24.50
CA LEU A 227 4.14 15.24 23.90
C LEU A 227 3.81 14.74 22.48
N GLU A 228 4.83 14.46 21.66
CA GLU A 228 4.65 13.92 20.31
C GLU A 228 3.96 12.54 20.31
N ILE A 229 4.38 11.63 21.19
CA ILE A 229 3.71 10.33 21.36
C ILE A 229 2.27 10.53 21.84
N ALA A 230 2.02 11.46 22.76
CA ALA A 230 0.66 11.76 23.22
C ALA A 230 -0.22 12.24 22.07
N VAL A 231 0.29 13.14 21.21
CA VAL A 231 -0.41 13.60 20.00
C VAL A 231 -0.69 12.44 19.05
N LEU A 232 0.30 11.56 18.80
CA LEU A 232 0.12 10.38 17.96
C LEU A 232 -1.01 9.48 18.48
N ILE A 233 -1.05 9.23 19.80
CA ILE A 233 -2.11 8.43 20.44
C ILE A 233 -3.47 9.11 20.28
N VAL A 234 -3.55 10.43 20.46
CA VAL A 234 -4.80 11.20 20.27
C VAL A 234 -5.30 11.08 18.83
N VAL A 235 -4.41 11.22 17.84
CA VAL A 235 -4.77 11.05 16.41
C VAL A 235 -5.28 9.65 16.11
N ILE A 236 -4.63 8.61 16.67
CA ILE A 236 -5.09 7.22 16.52
C ILE A 236 -6.48 7.05 17.15
N LEU A 237 -6.70 7.59 18.35
CA LEU A 237 -7.98 7.48 19.06
C LEU A 237 -9.11 8.16 18.28
N ILE A 238 -8.89 9.39 17.80
CA ILE A 238 -9.85 10.12 16.97
C ILE A 238 -10.16 9.34 15.69
N THR A 239 -9.14 8.77 15.04
CA THR A 239 -9.32 7.97 13.82
C THR A 239 -10.15 6.72 14.10
N ILE A 240 -9.91 6.02 15.22
CA ILE A 240 -10.71 4.86 15.63
C ILE A 240 -12.16 5.26 15.89
N LEU A 241 -12.41 6.37 16.59
CA LEU A 241 -13.75 6.89 16.86
C LEU A 241 -14.51 7.21 15.56
N LEU A 242 -13.84 7.81 14.59
CA LEU A 242 -14.42 8.16 13.29
C LEU A 242 -14.75 6.89 12.48
N VAL A 243 -13.84 5.92 12.45
CA VAL A 243 -14.02 4.65 11.70
C VAL A 243 -15.07 3.74 12.33
N GLN A 244 -15.14 3.67 13.66
CA GLN A 244 -16.14 2.86 14.38
C GLN A 244 -17.49 3.58 14.56
N GLY A 245 -17.54 4.89 14.33
CA GLY A 245 -18.75 5.69 14.37
C GLY A 245 -19.81 5.16 13.41
N THR A 246 -20.96 4.73 13.96
CA THR A 246 -22.11 4.28 13.18
C THR A 246 -23.38 5.00 13.60
N ARG A 247 -24.08 5.56 12.61
CA ARG A 247 -25.43 6.10 12.77
C ARG A 247 -26.42 4.96 12.55
N ARG A 248 -27.19 4.63 13.58
CA ARG A 248 -28.24 3.59 13.52
C ARG A 248 -29.54 4.22 13.03
N ILE A 249 -29.95 3.90 11.80
CA ILE A 249 -31.27 4.31 11.29
C ILE A 249 -32.27 3.20 11.56
N PRO A 250 -33.34 3.43 12.33
CA PRO A 250 -34.35 2.42 12.61
C PRO A 250 -35.15 2.10 11.34
N VAL A 251 -35.35 0.82 11.08
CA VAL A 251 -36.14 0.33 9.95
C VAL A 251 -37.21 -0.61 10.48
N GLN A 252 -38.39 -0.53 9.90
CA GLN A 252 -39.49 -1.44 10.21
C GLN A 252 -39.68 -2.36 9.03
N TYR A 253 -39.32 -3.64 9.20
CA TYR A 253 -39.63 -4.66 8.21
C TYR A 253 -41.14 -4.93 8.23
N ALA A 254 -41.70 -5.22 7.05
CA ALA A 254 -43.10 -5.55 6.91
C ALA A 254 -43.47 -6.71 7.84
N ARG A 255 -44.51 -6.50 8.64
CA ARG A 255 -45.00 -7.48 9.61
C ARG A 255 -45.76 -8.57 8.86
N ARG A 256 -45.49 -9.85 9.15
CA ARG A 256 -46.33 -10.95 8.66
C ARG A 256 -47.40 -11.22 9.71
N ILE A 257 -48.64 -10.85 9.41
CA ILE A 257 -49.79 -11.20 10.24
C ILE A 257 -50.13 -12.66 9.94
N VAL A 258 -50.08 -13.53 10.95
CA VAL A 258 -50.52 -14.92 10.86
C VAL A 258 -51.63 -15.12 11.91
N GLY A 259 -52.88 -15.24 11.45
CA GLY A 259 -54.05 -15.27 12.33
C GLY A 259 -54.32 -13.92 13.02
N ASN A 260 -54.82 -13.95 14.26
CA ASN A 260 -55.15 -12.75 15.06
C ASN A 260 -53.97 -12.22 15.90
N LYS A 261 -52.77 -12.76 15.70
CA LYS A 261 -51.55 -12.39 16.43
C LYS A 261 -50.50 -11.86 15.46
N GLN A 262 -50.03 -10.65 15.74
CA GLN A 262 -48.95 -10.03 15.00
C GLN A 262 -47.62 -10.64 15.45
N TYR A 263 -46.99 -11.46 14.59
CA TYR A 263 -45.65 -11.99 14.82
C TYR A 263 -44.63 -11.21 13.99
N GLY A 264 -43.51 -10.86 14.62
CA GLY A 264 -42.43 -10.12 13.96
C GLY A 264 -42.57 -8.61 14.14
N GLY A 265 -41.43 -7.98 14.42
CA GLY A 265 -41.34 -6.57 14.80
C GLY A 265 -40.14 -6.27 15.70
N VAL A 266 -39.07 -7.07 15.64
CA VAL A 266 -37.81 -6.64 16.25
C VAL A 266 -37.40 -5.37 15.50
N ARG A 267 -37.28 -4.25 16.23
CA ARG A 267 -36.74 -3.00 15.68
C ARG A 267 -35.34 -3.31 15.17
N GLN A 268 -35.20 -3.44 13.86
CA GLN A 268 -33.91 -3.62 13.23
C GLN A 268 -33.41 -2.23 12.81
N TYR A 269 -32.11 -2.02 12.83
CA TYR A 269 -31.50 -0.79 12.35
C TYR A 269 -30.53 -1.11 11.22
N ILE A 270 -30.46 -0.22 10.24
CA ILE A 270 -29.37 -0.23 9.26
C ILE A 270 -28.24 0.62 9.86
N PRO A 271 -27.05 0.03 10.11
CA PRO A 271 -25.89 0.80 10.55
C PRO A 271 -25.29 1.53 9.36
N LEU A 272 -25.38 2.85 9.35
CA LEU A 272 -24.62 3.69 8.41
C LEU A 272 -23.32 4.11 9.08
N LYS A 273 -22.19 3.67 8.53
CA LYS A 273 -20.87 4.13 9.01
C LYS A 273 -20.67 5.60 8.68
N VAL A 274 -20.01 6.34 9.57
CA VAL A 274 -19.63 7.74 9.34
C VAL A 274 -18.67 7.84 8.15
N ASN A 275 -17.69 6.94 8.07
CA ASN A 275 -16.85 6.74 6.90
C ASN A 275 -17.09 5.35 6.28
N ALA A 276 -17.84 5.30 5.19
CA ALA A 276 -18.16 4.06 4.48
C ALA A 276 -17.05 3.61 3.51
N ALA A 277 -16.18 4.54 3.08
CA ALA A 277 -15.25 4.31 1.99
C ALA A 277 -13.89 3.71 2.44
N GLY A 278 -13.66 3.65 3.76
CA GLY A 278 -12.48 3.02 4.33
C GLY A 278 -11.19 3.70 3.87
N VAL A 279 -10.21 2.89 3.45
CA VAL A 279 -8.86 3.36 3.08
C VAL A 279 -8.75 3.76 1.60
N MET A 280 -9.70 3.33 0.76
CA MET A 280 -9.62 3.51 -0.70
C MET A 280 -9.54 4.97 -1.14
N PRO A 281 -10.35 5.93 -0.62
CA PRO A 281 -10.25 7.34 -1.04
C PRO A 281 -8.90 7.99 -0.71
N ILE A 282 -8.27 7.60 0.40
CA ILE A 282 -6.96 8.13 0.81
C ILE A 282 -5.91 7.71 -0.22
N ILE A 283 -5.92 6.43 -0.58
CA ILE A 283 -5.02 5.87 -1.61
C ILE A 283 -5.27 6.56 -2.96
N PHE A 284 -6.53 6.78 -3.33
CA PHE A 284 -6.91 7.49 -4.56
C PHE A 284 -6.39 8.93 -4.59
N ALA A 285 -6.62 9.70 -3.51
CA ALA A 285 -6.18 11.09 -3.43
C ALA A 285 -4.65 11.20 -3.57
N GLN A 286 -3.92 10.31 -2.92
CA GLN A 286 -2.45 10.28 -2.99
C GLN A 286 -1.94 9.89 -4.37
N ALA A 287 -2.52 8.88 -5.00
CA ALA A 287 -2.13 8.51 -6.36
C ALA A 287 -2.37 9.65 -7.37
N ILE A 288 -3.45 10.42 -7.22
CA ILE A 288 -3.71 11.62 -8.05
C ILE A 288 -2.65 12.70 -7.79
N MET A 289 -2.25 12.90 -6.53
CA MET A 289 -1.16 13.84 -6.19
C MET A 289 0.19 13.43 -6.78
N PHE A 290 0.44 12.13 -6.98
CA PHE A 290 1.70 11.63 -7.56
C PHE A 290 1.74 11.63 -9.09
N LEU A 291 0.59 11.65 -9.76
CA LEU A 291 0.50 11.65 -11.22
C LEU A 291 1.35 12.75 -11.91
N PRO A 292 1.40 14.02 -11.45
CA PRO A 292 2.24 15.04 -12.06
C PRO A 292 3.75 14.87 -11.81
N LEU A 293 4.16 14.03 -10.85
CA LEU A 293 5.57 13.84 -10.49
C LEU A 293 6.23 12.67 -11.24
N THR A 294 5.44 11.76 -11.81
CA THR A 294 5.89 10.57 -12.54
C THR A 294 5.65 10.70 -14.02
#